data_AF-A0A956ZDJ7-F1
#
_entry.id   AF-A0A956ZDJ7-F1
#
_cell.length_a   1.000
_cell.length_b   1.000
_cell.length_c   1.000
_cell.angle_alpha   90.00
_cell.angle_beta   90.00
_cell.angle_gamma   90.00
#
_symmetry.space_group_name_H-M   'P 1'
#
loop_
_entity.id
_entity.type
_entity.pdbx_description
1 polymer ?
#
loop_
_entity_poly.entity_id
_entity_poly.type
_entity_poly.pdbx_seq_one_letter_code
_entity_poly.pdbx_strand_id
1 'polypeptide(L)'
;MTAISHELKDTHKNDLVLVSGYYGFGNLGDEAILEVLLSQLHPESCLVLSNNPEKTSSNFGVESQDRWNMLKVFTLFQRAKLFVSGGGGLFQDSSSVRSVIYYSLLHLMARLAGVKVLVYAQGIGPLRSPLARYLTALSMRFSDLVTVRDPRSLSLLSDWGITGHLTADPVWSLTPGVLPAEIESALDRYREAGEGDTILVGLSLREHPSMDTHSLKRLAEVLSNSLPPNAVLVPLVLQKDQDSRPLNTVIDALEGEGFAVFKFEADSLERPSQWLALIGRLDFVVGMR
;
A
#
# COMPACT_ATOMS: atom_id res chain seq x y z
N MET A 1 -15.63 -11.05 -6.63
CA MET A 1 -15.97 -9.75 -7.24
C MET A 1 -17.46 -9.43 -7.19
N THR A 2 -18.38 -10.39 -7.30
CA THR A 2 -19.82 -10.15 -7.43
C THR A 2 -20.49 -9.48 -6.22
N ALA A 3 -20.11 -9.84 -4.98
CA ALA A 3 -20.69 -9.26 -3.75
C ALA A 3 -20.28 -7.79 -3.52
N ILE A 4 -18.97 -7.51 -3.60
CA ILE A 4 -18.42 -6.15 -3.50
C ILE A 4 -19.03 -5.25 -4.58
N SER A 5 -19.14 -5.75 -5.81
CA SER A 5 -19.70 -4.96 -6.91
C SER A 5 -21.17 -4.58 -6.74
N HIS A 6 -21.94 -5.32 -5.93
CA HIS A 6 -23.35 -4.97 -5.70
C HIS A 6 -23.48 -3.85 -4.67
N GLU A 7 -22.78 -3.92 -3.53
CA GLU A 7 -22.82 -2.85 -2.53
C GLU A 7 -22.12 -1.57 -2.99
N LEU A 8 -21.04 -1.69 -3.77
CA LEU A 8 -20.36 -0.54 -4.37
C LEU A 8 -21.14 0.10 -5.52
N LYS A 9 -22.17 -0.57 -6.07
CA LYS A 9 -23.05 -0.01 -7.11
C LYS A 9 -24.29 0.70 -6.55
N ASP A 10 -24.61 0.50 -5.27
CA ASP A 10 -25.72 1.19 -4.59
C ASP A 10 -25.36 2.62 -4.13
N THR A 11 -24.11 3.04 -4.33
CA THR A 11 -23.64 4.41 -4.10
C THR A 11 -23.77 5.24 -5.37
N HIS A 12 -24.45 6.39 -5.25
CA HIS A 12 -24.59 7.36 -6.32
C HIS A 12 -23.48 8.41 -6.24
N LYS A 13 -23.25 9.14 -7.34
CA LYS A 13 -22.25 10.22 -7.42
C LYS A 13 -22.36 11.27 -6.30
N ASN A 14 -23.56 11.48 -5.75
CA ASN A 14 -23.82 12.47 -4.70
C ASN A 14 -23.71 11.91 -3.27
N ASP A 15 -23.49 10.61 -3.10
CA ASP A 15 -23.34 10.00 -1.78
C ASP A 15 -21.91 10.21 -1.28
N LEU A 16 -21.74 10.50 0.01
CA LEU A 16 -20.41 10.55 0.63
C LEU A 16 -19.98 9.13 1.03
N VAL A 17 -18.85 8.67 0.48
CA VAL A 17 -18.16 7.43 0.84
C VAL A 17 -16.89 7.76 1.62
N LEU A 18 -16.83 7.36 2.89
CA LEU A 18 -15.63 7.51 3.68
C LEU A 18 -14.71 6.31 3.49
N VAL A 19 -13.46 6.58 3.20
CA VAL A 19 -12.45 5.53 2.96
C VAL A 19 -11.35 5.66 4.00
N SER A 20 -11.02 4.57 4.68
CA SER A 20 -9.90 4.53 5.63
C SER A 20 -8.93 3.40 5.31
N GLY A 21 -7.69 3.55 5.75
CA GLY A 21 -6.62 2.57 5.58
C GLY A 21 -5.31 3.16 6.08
N TYR A 22 -4.18 2.50 5.84
CA TYR A 22 -2.86 3.03 6.20
C TYR A 22 -2.33 4.02 5.14
N TYR A 23 -3.15 5.00 4.79
CA TYR A 23 -2.89 5.96 3.71
C TYR A 23 -2.26 7.25 4.23
N GLY A 24 -1.45 7.89 3.40
CA GLY A 24 -0.70 9.10 3.71
C GLY A 24 0.57 8.87 4.55
N PHE A 25 0.98 7.60 4.71
CA PHE A 25 2.23 7.24 5.40
C PHE A 25 3.38 6.98 4.41
N GLY A 26 3.12 7.07 3.11
CA GLY A 26 4.14 6.85 2.07
C GLY A 26 4.57 5.39 1.92
N ASN A 27 3.74 4.43 2.37
CA ASN A 27 3.94 3.01 2.09
C ASN A 27 3.30 2.68 0.75
N LEU A 28 4.10 2.39 -0.28
CA LEU A 28 3.59 2.13 -1.62
C LEU A 28 2.52 1.04 -1.68
N GLY A 29 2.65 -0.01 -0.86
CA GLY A 29 1.69 -1.12 -0.85
C GLY A 29 0.29 -0.69 -0.39
N ASP A 30 0.20 0.12 0.67
CA ASP A 30 -1.08 0.64 1.15
C ASP A 30 -1.63 1.72 0.22
N GLU A 31 -0.78 2.58 -0.35
CA GLU A 31 -1.20 3.55 -1.37
C GLU A 31 -1.72 2.83 -2.64
N ALA A 32 -1.15 1.68 -3.03
CA ALA A 32 -1.63 0.87 -4.14
C ALA A 32 -3.02 0.28 -3.89
N ILE A 33 -3.29 -0.14 -2.65
CA ILE A 33 -4.63 -0.59 -2.24
C ILE A 33 -5.63 0.57 -2.37
N LEU A 34 -5.26 1.79 -1.98
CA LEU A 34 -6.09 2.97 -2.14
C LEU A 34 -6.38 3.24 -3.63
N GLU A 35 -5.37 3.19 -4.49
CA GLU A 35 -5.53 3.45 -5.93
C GLU A 35 -6.51 2.47 -6.57
N VAL A 36 -6.34 1.17 -6.29
CA VAL A 36 -7.26 0.13 -6.78
C VAL A 36 -8.66 0.36 -6.24
N LEU A 37 -8.81 0.64 -4.94
CA LEU A 37 -10.11 0.87 -4.33
C LEU A 37 -10.83 2.06 -4.96
N LEU A 38 -10.13 3.18 -5.16
CA LEU A 38 -10.71 4.37 -5.81
C LEU A 38 -11.10 4.10 -7.26
N SER A 39 -10.35 3.27 -8.00
CA SER A 39 -10.71 2.87 -9.37
C SER A 39 -12.00 2.04 -9.46
N GLN A 40 -12.38 1.37 -8.35
CA GLN A 40 -13.59 0.56 -8.23
C GLN A 40 -14.79 1.35 -7.69
N LEU A 41 -14.54 2.57 -7.20
CA LEU A 41 -15.53 3.50 -6.67
C LEU A 41 -15.75 4.67 -7.64
N HIS A 42 -16.64 5.58 -7.28
CA HIS A 42 -16.70 6.91 -7.90
C HIS A 42 -15.77 7.85 -7.09
N PRO A 43 -14.57 8.23 -7.59
CA PRO A 43 -13.60 8.99 -6.80
C PRO A 43 -14.15 10.34 -6.30
N GLU A 44 -15.01 10.97 -7.10
CA GLU A 44 -15.74 12.21 -6.81
C GLU A 44 -16.62 12.13 -5.55
N SER A 45 -17.02 10.92 -5.17
CA SER A 45 -17.87 10.61 -4.02
C SER A 45 -17.06 10.21 -2.79
N CYS A 46 -15.74 10.05 -2.94
CA CYS A 46 -14.87 9.50 -1.92
C CYS A 46 -14.17 10.61 -1.14
N LEU A 47 -14.15 10.47 0.19
CA LEU A 47 -13.29 11.24 1.08
C LEU A 47 -12.38 10.29 1.86
N VAL A 48 -11.08 10.44 1.66
CA VAL A 48 -10.05 9.54 2.21
C VAL A 48 -9.53 10.07 3.55
N LEU A 49 -9.56 9.23 4.58
CA LEU A 49 -8.88 9.49 5.85
C LEU A 49 -7.39 9.20 5.69
N SER A 50 -6.57 10.26 5.70
CA SER A 50 -5.14 10.18 5.40
C SER A 50 -4.29 10.80 6.52
N ASN A 51 -3.08 10.28 6.70
CA ASN A 51 -2.06 10.90 7.54
C ASN A 51 -1.42 12.14 6.88
N ASN A 52 -1.45 12.23 5.55
CA ASN A 52 -1.04 13.41 4.79
C ASN A 52 -2.13 13.74 3.75
N PRO A 53 -3.18 14.47 4.15
CA PRO A 53 -4.32 14.78 3.29
C PRO A 53 -3.90 15.52 2.01
N GLU A 54 -3.06 16.54 2.12
CA GLU A 54 -2.63 17.33 0.95
C GLU A 54 -1.99 16.45 -0.13
N LYS A 55 -1.05 15.56 0.27
CA LYS A 55 -0.40 14.63 -0.66
C LYS A 55 -1.39 13.60 -1.22
N THR A 56 -2.25 13.02 -0.39
CA THR A 56 -3.27 12.07 -0.87
C THR A 56 -4.23 12.72 -1.87
N SER A 57 -4.71 13.92 -1.59
CA SER A 57 -5.60 14.66 -2.49
C SER A 57 -4.93 15.00 -3.82
N SER A 58 -3.69 15.47 -3.79
CA SER A 58 -2.91 15.77 -5.00
C SER A 58 -2.70 14.52 -5.85
N ASN A 59 -2.20 13.44 -5.23
CA ASN A 59 -1.80 12.25 -5.97
C ASN A 59 -3.02 11.53 -6.59
N PHE A 60 -4.13 11.42 -5.86
CA PHE A 60 -5.28 10.62 -6.30
C PHE A 60 -6.44 11.44 -6.89
N GLY A 61 -6.40 12.77 -6.76
CA GLY A 61 -7.49 13.64 -7.24
C GLY A 61 -8.79 13.45 -6.46
N VAL A 62 -8.70 13.24 -5.14
CA VAL A 62 -9.85 12.98 -4.25
C VAL A 62 -9.86 13.94 -3.07
N GLU A 63 -11.02 14.11 -2.45
CA GLU A 63 -11.07 14.78 -1.14
C GLU A 63 -10.39 13.92 -0.08
N SER A 64 -9.72 14.57 0.87
CA SER A 64 -9.10 13.88 1.99
C SER A 64 -9.16 14.70 3.28
N GLN A 65 -9.16 13.99 4.40
CA GLN A 65 -9.21 14.59 5.74
C GLN A 65 -8.14 13.95 6.62
N ASP A 66 -7.52 14.79 7.45
CA ASP A 66 -6.61 14.33 8.50
C ASP A 66 -7.33 13.31 9.38
N ARG A 67 -6.81 12.08 9.33
CA ARG A 67 -7.31 10.89 10.03
C ARG A 67 -7.27 11.02 11.55
N TRP A 68 -6.45 11.93 12.09
CA TRP A 68 -6.27 12.16 13.52
C TRP A 68 -7.25 13.20 14.08
N ASN A 69 -7.89 13.98 13.21
CA ASN A 69 -8.93 14.91 13.62
C ASN A 69 -10.25 14.19 13.88
N MET A 70 -10.33 13.46 14.99
CA MET A 70 -11.45 12.59 15.33
C MET A 70 -12.80 13.31 15.41
N LEU A 71 -12.80 14.59 15.81
CA LEU A 71 -14.01 15.41 15.81
C LEU A 71 -14.55 15.61 14.39
N LYS A 72 -13.68 16.00 13.44
CA LYS A 72 -14.07 16.14 12.03
C LYS A 72 -14.47 14.79 11.45
N VAL A 73 -13.69 13.73 11.71
CA VAL A 73 -14.01 12.37 11.25
C VAL A 73 -15.41 11.94 11.71
N PHE A 74 -15.78 12.20 12.97
CA PHE A 74 -17.12 11.89 13.46
C PHE A 74 -18.22 12.68 12.74
N THR A 75 -18.00 13.98 12.47
CA THR A 75 -18.97 14.78 11.70
C THR A 75 -19.12 14.29 10.25
N LEU A 76 -18.07 13.72 9.67
CA LEU A 76 -18.13 13.12 8.35
C LEU A 76 -18.96 11.84 8.37
N PHE A 77 -18.80 10.99 9.40
CA PHE A 77 -19.64 9.79 9.54
C PHE A 77 -21.14 10.13 9.60
N GLN A 78 -21.52 11.24 10.24
CA GLN A 78 -22.93 11.68 10.28
C GLN A 78 -23.53 12.01 8.91
N ARG A 79 -22.70 12.23 7.88
CA ARG A 79 -23.12 12.59 6.52
C ARG A 79 -22.83 11.47 5.50
N ALA A 80 -21.99 10.50 5.87
CA ALA A 80 -21.59 9.42 5.01
C ALA A 80 -22.71 8.38 4.85
N LYS A 81 -22.85 7.84 3.64
CA LYS A 81 -23.77 6.71 3.38
C LYS A 81 -23.05 5.37 3.54
N LEU A 82 -21.76 5.35 3.21
CA LEU A 82 -20.92 4.16 3.24
C LEU A 82 -19.57 4.49 3.88
N PHE A 83 -19.07 3.57 4.69
CA PHE A 83 -17.72 3.54 5.19
C PHE A 83 -17.01 2.30 4.66
N VAL A 84 -15.91 2.53 3.94
CA VAL A 84 -15.02 1.47 3.48
C VAL A 84 -13.78 1.45 4.38
N SER A 85 -13.68 0.39 5.19
CA SER A 85 -12.43 0.00 5.82
C SER A 85 -11.58 -0.69 4.76
N GLY A 86 -10.62 0.03 4.20
CA GLY A 86 -9.72 -0.43 3.16
C GLY A 86 -8.88 -1.64 3.58
N GLY A 87 -8.19 -2.22 2.60
CA GLY A 87 -7.44 -3.46 2.79
C GLY A 87 -6.13 -3.30 3.54
N GLY A 88 -5.27 -4.29 3.41
CA GLY A 88 -3.96 -4.30 4.06
C GLY A 88 -3.97 -5.02 5.41
N GLY A 89 -3.02 -4.69 6.27
CA GLY A 89 -2.82 -5.32 7.59
C GLY A 89 -3.24 -4.42 8.76
N LEU A 90 -4.40 -3.78 8.67
CA LEU A 90 -4.88 -2.77 9.62
C LEU A 90 -5.13 -3.35 11.03
N PHE A 91 -5.68 -4.58 11.08
CA PHE A 91 -6.02 -5.30 12.30
C PHE A 91 -4.93 -6.32 12.67
N GLN A 92 -3.79 -5.84 13.13
CA GLN A 92 -2.71 -6.66 13.69
C GLN A 92 -2.08 -5.99 14.91
N ASP A 93 -1.45 -6.76 15.80
CA ASP A 93 -0.76 -6.24 16.98
C ASP A 93 0.69 -6.71 17.09
N SER A 94 1.33 -6.96 15.94
CA SER A 94 2.74 -7.32 15.84
C SER A 94 3.67 -6.25 16.44
N SER A 95 3.37 -4.97 16.19
CA SER A 95 4.08 -3.82 16.76
C SER A 95 3.36 -3.23 17.98
N SER A 96 2.04 -3.04 17.90
CA SER A 96 1.23 -2.46 18.97
C SER A 96 -0.26 -2.68 18.75
N VAL A 97 -1.04 -2.71 19.84
CA VAL A 97 -2.52 -2.72 19.81
C VAL A 97 -3.13 -1.39 19.34
N ARG A 98 -2.34 -0.31 19.25
CA ARG A 98 -2.82 1.04 18.91
C ARG A 98 -3.53 1.09 17.56
N SER A 99 -3.01 0.40 16.55
CA SER A 99 -3.64 0.32 15.22
C SER A 99 -5.03 -0.28 15.32
N VAL A 100 -5.16 -1.42 16.01
CA VAL A 100 -6.44 -2.10 16.22
C VAL A 100 -7.42 -1.19 16.95
N ILE A 101 -7.00 -0.48 18.00
CA ILE A 101 -7.85 0.47 18.74
C ILE A 101 -8.35 1.57 17.80
N TYR A 102 -7.47 2.17 17.01
CA TYR A 102 -7.83 3.24 16.07
C TYR A 102 -8.88 2.78 15.06
N TYR A 103 -8.63 1.67 14.34
CA TYR A 103 -9.57 1.20 13.33
C TYR A 103 -10.88 0.67 13.95
N SER A 104 -10.83 0.09 15.14
CA SER A 104 -12.05 -0.32 15.86
C SER A 104 -12.91 0.87 16.28
N LEU A 105 -12.28 1.99 16.64
CA LEU A 105 -13.00 3.24 16.93
C LEU A 105 -13.71 3.77 15.68
N LEU A 106 -13.10 3.69 14.49
CA LEU A 106 -13.76 4.07 13.24
C LEU A 106 -15.01 3.23 12.97
N HIS A 107 -14.93 1.91 13.14
CA HIS A 107 -16.08 1.01 12.96
C HIS A 107 -17.19 1.31 13.96
N LEU A 108 -16.84 1.60 15.22
CA LEU A 108 -17.80 2.01 16.24
C LEU A 108 -18.49 3.34 15.86
N MET A 109 -17.74 4.35 15.41
CA MET A 109 -18.33 5.63 15.00
C MET A 109 -19.26 5.47 13.80
N ALA A 110 -18.86 4.68 12.80
CA ALA A 110 -19.71 4.37 11.65
C ALA A 110 -21.02 3.72 12.09
N ARG A 111 -20.93 2.73 13.00
CA ARG A 111 -22.10 2.05 13.57
C ARG A 111 -23.02 2.99 14.34
N LEU A 112 -22.46 3.88 15.17
CA LEU A 112 -23.22 4.87 15.93
C LEU A 112 -23.91 5.89 15.03
N ALA A 113 -23.30 6.23 13.89
CA ALA A 113 -23.87 7.13 12.89
C ALA A 113 -24.86 6.42 11.93
N GLY A 114 -25.05 5.10 12.05
CA GLY A 114 -25.94 4.34 11.17
C GLY A 114 -25.42 4.18 9.74
N VAL A 115 -24.11 4.34 9.54
CA VAL A 115 -23.45 4.23 8.23
C VAL A 115 -23.23 2.76 7.90
N LYS A 116 -23.45 2.37 6.64
CA LYS A 116 -23.10 1.02 6.18
C LYS A 116 -21.58 0.82 6.22
N VAL A 117 -21.10 -0.33 6.66
CA VAL A 117 -19.68 -0.61 6.83
C VAL A 117 -19.26 -1.79 5.95
N LEU A 118 -18.35 -1.51 5.03
CA LEU A 118 -17.69 -2.48 4.16
C LEU A 118 -16.23 -2.67 4.58
N VAL A 119 -15.83 -3.89 4.91
CA VAL A 119 -14.43 -4.27 5.09
C VAL A 119 -13.91 -4.85 3.78
N TYR A 120 -12.91 -4.19 3.20
CA TYR A 120 -12.40 -4.45 1.86
C TYR A 120 -11.08 -5.23 1.89
N ALA A 121 -11.10 -6.50 1.48
CA ALA A 121 -9.94 -7.37 1.29
C ALA A 121 -8.88 -7.31 2.42
N GLN A 122 -9.35 -7.33 3.66
CA GLN A 122 -8.52 -7.17 4.85
C GLN A 122 -7.67 -8.42 5.11
N GLY A 123 -6.39 -8.23 5.47
CA GLY A 123 -5.61 -9.22 6.21
C GLY A 123 -5.80 -8.99 7.71
N ILE A 124 -6.21 -10.03 8.44
CA ILE A 124 -6.47 -9.99 9.88
C ILE A 124 -5.38 -10.77 10.62
N GLY A 125 -4.70 -10.07 11.52
CA GLY A 125 -3.70 -10.60 12.43
C GLY A 125 -2.25 -10.46 11.96
N PRO A 126 -1.30 -10.98 12.76
CA PRO A 126 -1.53 -11.71 14.01
C PRO A 126 -2.19 -10.85 15.11
N LEU A 127 -2.99 -11.50 15.97
CA LEU A 127 -3.66 -10.90 17.13
C LEU A 127 -3.26 -11.66 18.39
N ARG A 128 -2.16 -11.24 19.03
CA ARG A 128 -1.59 -11.88 20.22
C ARG A 128 -2.28 -11.42 21.51
N SER A 129 -2.74 -10.17 21.53
CA SER A 129 -3.43 -9.55 22.66
C SER A 129 -4.91 -9.95 22.70
N PRO A 130 -5.43 -10.39 23.86
CA PRO A 130 -6.86 -10.63 24.03
C PRO A 130 -7.72 -9.42 23.70
N LEU A 131 -7.23 -8.20 24.02
CA LEU A 131 -7.93 -6.95 23.72
C LEU A 131 -8.00 -6.71 22.21
N ALA A 132 -6.88 -6.88 21.50
CA ALA A 132 -6.84 -6.70 20.05
C ALA A 132 -7.78 -7.69 19.34
N ARG A 133 -7.79 -8.95 19.80
CA ARG A 133 -8.70 -9.98 19.32
C ARG A 133 -10.17 -9.60 19.53
N TYR A 134 -10.52 -9.16 20.74
CA TYR A 134 -11.89 -8.74 21.08
C TYR A 134 -12.35 -7.56 20.22
N LEU A 135 -11.54 -6.49 20.14
CA LEU A 135 -11.89 -5.27 19.40
C LEU A 135 -12.01 -5.52 17.88
N THR A 136 -11.12 -6.34 17.33
CA THR A 136 -11.18 -6.76 15.93
C THR A 136 -12.48 -7.53 15.66
N ALA A 137 -12.78 -8.56 16.46
CA ALA A 137 -14.02 -9.33 16.30
C ALA A 137 -15.27 -8.46 16.40
N LEU A 138 -15.28 -7.49 17.34
CA LEU A 138 -16.38 -6.55 17.50
C LEU A 138 -16.56 -5.65 16.25
N SER A 139 -15.45 -5.19 15.67
CA SER A 139 -15.45 -4.34 14.48
C SER A 139 -16.00 -5.08 13.26
N MET A 140 -15.60 -6.35 13.08
CA MET A 140 -16.14 -7.20 12.02
C MET A 140 -17.64 -7.48 12.22
N ARG A 141 -18.13 -7.58 13.46
CA ARG A 141 -19.58 -7.71 13.75
C ARG A 141 -20.39 -6.44 13.48
N PHE A 142 -19.76 -5.28 13.51
CA PHE A 142 -20.38 -4.01 13.12
C PHE A 142 -20.40 -3.80 11.60
N SER A 143 -19.75 -4.68 10.84
CA SER A 143 -19.64 -4.57 9.39
C SER A 143 -20.80 -5.27 8.70
N ASP A 144 -21.35 -4.65 7.66
CA ASP A 144 -22.43 -5.21 6.84
C ASP A 144 -21.88 -6.23 5.83
N LEU A 145 -20.67 -5.99 5.30
CA LEU A 145 -19.94 -6.92 4.45
C LEU A 145 -18.47 -6.99 4.87
N VAL A 146 -17.97 -8.21 5.05
CA VAL A 146 -16.57 -8.47 5.37
C VAL A 146 -15.91 -9.28 4.26
N THR A 147 -14.88 -8.71 3.66
CA THR A 147 -14.04 -9.40 2.67
C THR A 147 -12.59 -9.45 3.14
N VAL A 148 -11.94 -10.59 2.92
CA VAL A 148 -10.58 -10.88 3.38
C VAL A 148 -9.74 -11.45 2.25
N ARG A 149 -8.45 -11.11 2.23
CA ARG A 149 -7.55 -11.46 1.12
C ARG A 149 -6.83 -12.80 1.26
N ASP A 150 -6.95 -13.47 2.41
CA ASP A 150 -6.23 -14.70 2.69
C ASP A 150 -7.04 -15.71 3.52
N PRO A 151 -6.78 -17.02 3.37
CA PRO A 151 -7.54 -18.06 4.06
C PRO A 151 -7.41 -18.03 5.59
N ARG A 152 -6.28 -17.55 6.12
CA ARG A 152 -6.08 -17.47 7.58
C ARG A 152 -7.01 -16.44 8.19
N SER A 153 -7.15 -15.28 7.56
CA SER A 153 -8.11 -14.25 7.93
C SER A 153 -9.55 -14.78 7.88
N LEU A 154 -9.91 -15.56 6.85
CA LEU A 154 -11.24 -16.16 6.74
C LEU A 154 -11.53 -17.18 7.85
N SER A 155 -10.54 -18.04 8.16
CA SER A 155 -10.66 -19.00 9.26
C SER A 155 -10.92 -18.29 10.59
N LEU A 156 -10.21 -17.20 10.84
CA LEU A 156 -10.37 -16.42 12.08
C LEU A 156 -11.76 -15.79 12.21
N LEU A 157 -12.35 -15.31 11.11
CA LEU A 157 -13.74 -14.84 11.10
C LEU A 157 -14.72 -15.97 11.42
N SER A 158 -14.49 -17.15 10.84
CA SER A 158 -15.31 -18.36 11.06
C SER A 158 -15.28 -18.78 12.53
N ASP A 159 -14.12 -18.73 13.18
CA ASP A 159 -13.97 -19.01 14.62
C ASP A 159 -14.78 -18.04 15.51
N TRP A 160 -15.06 -16.83 15.02
CA TRP A 160 -15.89 -15.83 15.71
C TRP A 160 -17.38 -15.90 15.34
N GLY A 161 -17.75 -16.81 14.45
CA GLY A 161 -19.10 -16.93 13.90
C GLY A 161 -19.49 -15.77 12.97
N ILE A 162 -18.52 -15.15 12.30
CA ILE A 162 -18.72 -14.01 11.39
C ILE A 162 -18.59 -14.49 9.95
N THR A 163 -19.59 -14.20 9.13
CA THR A 163 -19.54 -14.49 7.69
C THR A 163 -18.56 -13.55 7.01
N GLY A 164 -17.53 -14.10 6.37
CA GLY A 164 -16.59 -13.36 5.53
C GLY A 164 -16.48 -13.98 4.14
N HIS A 165 -16.02 -13.19 3.17
CA HIS A 165 -15.79 -13.65 1.80
C HIS A 165 -14.31 -13.55 1.44
N LEU A 166 -13.73 -14.66 0.95
CA LEU A 166 -12.38 -14.67 0.44
C LEU A 166 -12.29 -13.94 -0.90
N THR A 167 -11.30 -13.07 -1.04
CA THR A 167 -10.93 -12.38 -2.28
C THR A 167 -9.42 -12.49 -2.51
N ALA A 168 -8.95 -12.01 -3.66
CA ALA A 168 -7.53 -11.75 -3.85
C ALA A 168 -7.11 -10.47 -3.13
N ASP A 169 -5.79 -10.26 -2.97
CA ASP A 169 -5.25 -8.97 -2.61
C ASP A 169 -5.58 -7.93 -3.71
N PRO A 170 -6.11 -6.75 -3.36
CA PRO A 170 -6.49 -5.74 -4.35
C PRO A 170 -5.34 -5.31 -5.27
N VAL A 171 -4.10 -5.31 -4.78
CA VAL A 171 -2.93 -4.86 -5.56
C VAL A 171 -2.75 -5.67 -6.85
N TRP A 172 -3.24 -6.92 -6.90
CA TRP A 172 -3.24 -7.72 -8.15
C TRP A 172 -4.10 -7.14 -9.27
N SER A 173 -5.02 -6.23 -8.96
CA SER A 173 -5.85 -5.52 -9.95
C SER A 173 -5.26 -4.17 -10.35
N LEU A 174 -4.11 -3.77 -9.80
CA LEU A 174 -3.43 -2.54 -10.17
C LEU A 174 -2.88 -2.67 -11.60
N THR A 175 -3.19 -1.70 -12.45
CA THR A 175 -2.66 -1.62 -13.81
C THR A 175 -1.51 -0.63 -13.88
N PRO A 176 -0.47 -0.89 -14.69
CA PRO A 176 0.59 0.09 -14.93
C PRO A 176 0.03 1.43 -15.40
N GLY A 177 0.51 2.52 -14.77
CA GLY A 177 0.18 3.89 -15.16
C GLY A 177 1.16 4.45 -16.19
N VAL A 178 1.06 5.77 -16.41
CA VAL A 178 1.97 6.49 -17.31
C VAL A 178 3.17 7.01 -16.52
N LEU A 179 4.37 6.67 -16.97
CA LEU A 179 5.60 7.20 -16.40
C LEU A 179 5.79 8.68 -16.79
N PRO A 180 6.42 9.50 -15.93
CA PRO A 180 6.91 10.80 -16.35
C PRO A 180 7.83 10.67 -17.57
N ALA A 181 7.68 11.58 -18.54
CA ALA A 181 8.39 11.50 -19.83
C ALA A 181 9.91 11.51 -19.65
N GLU A 182 10.42 12.20 -18.63
CA GLU A 182 11.83 12.27 -18.28
C GLU A 182 12.37 10.90 -17.85
N ILE A 183 11.59 10.15 -17.05
CA ILE A 183 11.95 8.80 -16.58
C ILE A 183 11.88 7.82 -17.75
N GLU A 184 10.80 7.86 -18.53
CA GLU A 184 10.61 6.99 -19.69
C GLU A 184 11.75 7.15 -20.70
N SER A 185 12.04 8.39 -21.09
CA SER A 185 13.14 8.71 -22.02
C SER A 185 14.51 8.31 -21.46
N ALA A 186 14.71 8.38 -20.14
CA ALA A 186 15.95 7.95 -19.52
C ALA A 186 16.12 6.43 -19.55
N LEU A 187 15.05 5.67 -19.30
CA LEU A 187 15.07 4.20 -19.40
C LEU A 187 15.34 3.76 -20.84
N ASP A 188 14.74 4.42 -21.83
CA ASP A 188 14.95 4.10 -23.24
C ASP A 188 16.41 4.31 -23.66
N ARG A 189 17.05 5.41 -23.21
CA ARG A 189 18.48 5.64 -23.46
C ARG A 189 19.37 4.53 -22.91
N TYR A 190 19.07 3.98 -21.73
CA TYR A 190 19.84 2.86 -21.18
C TYR A 190 19.69 1.59 -22.02
N ARG A 191 18.50 1.35 -22.59
CA ARG A 191 18.27 0.20 -23.48
C ARG A 191 18.93 0.38 -24.86
N GLU A 192 18.90 1.59 -25.40
CA GLU A 192 19.48 1.93 -26.71
C GLU A 192 21.02 2.00 -26.66
N ALA A 193 21.60 2.56 -25.60
CA ALA A 193 23.04 2.74 -25.47
C ALA A 193 23.82 1.42 -25.29
N GLY A 194 23.15 0.36 -24.82
CA GLY A 194 23.75 -0.95 -24.56
C GLY A 194 23.64 -1.97 -25.69
N GLU A 195 23.37 -1.56 -26.93
CA GLU A 195 23.08 -2.47 -28.07
C GLU A 195 21.99 -3.53 -27.75
N GLY A 196 21.05 -3.20 -26.85
CA GLY A 196 19.97 -4.10 -26.43
C GLY A 196 20.35 -5.14 -25.36
N ASP A 197 21.59 -5.14 -24.86
CA ASP A 197 22.06 -6.14 -23.87
C ASP A 197 22.04 -5.60 -22.43
N THR A 198 21.74 -4.31 -22.20
CA THR A 198 21.65 -3.73 -20.85
C THR A 198 20.55 -4.39 -20.03
N ILE A 199 20.89 -4.75 -18.79
CA ILE A 199 19.98 -5.40 -17.85
C ILE A 199 19.59 -4.42 -16.74
N LEU A 200 18.30 -4.12 -16.61
CA LEU A 200 17.77 -3.22 -15.59
C LEU A 200 17.38 -4.01 -14.33
N VAL A 201 18.03 -3.67 -13.22
CA VAL A 201 17.93 -4.40 -11.95
C VAL A 201 17.28 -3.55 -10.88
N GLY A 202 16.06 -3.89 -10.49
CA GLY A 202 15.40 -3.25 -9.35
C GLY A 202 15.99 -3.72 -8.03
N LEU A 203 16.39 -2.80 -7.15
CA LEU A 203 16.73 -3.12 -5.76
C LEU A 203 15.65 -2.56 -4.84
N SER A 204 14.98 -3.44 -4.09
CA SER A 204 14.00 -3.08 -3.06
C SER A 204 14.47 -3.61 -1.71
N LEU A 205 15.07 -2.72 -0.91
CA LEU A 205 15.62 -3.03 0.40
C LEU A 205 14.93 -2.19 1.46
N ARG A 206 14.80 -2.75 2.66
CA ARG A 206 14.11 -2.17 3.80
C ARG A 206 14.90 -2.41 5.08
N GLU A 207 14.84 -1.47 6.00
CA GLU A 207 15.42 -1.65 7.33
C GLU A 207 14.83 -2.88 8.02
N HIS A 208 15.73 -3.71 8.54
CA HIS A 208 15.38 -4.90 9.31
C HIS A 208 16.48 -5.16 10.34
N PRO A 209 16.19 -5.70 11.54
CA PRO A 209 17.22 -5.97 12.55
C PRO A 209 18.41 -6.83 12.07
N SER A 210 18.18 -7.68 11.07
CA SER A 210 19.22 -8.53 10.46
C SER A 210 20.04 -7.82 9.36
N MET A 211 19.62 -6.63 8.93
CA MET A 211 20.25 -5.83 7.86
C MET A 211 21.15 -4.75 8.46
N ASP A 212 22.10 -5.17 9.29
CA ASP A 212 23.15 -4.27 9.77
C ASP A 212 24.15 -3.92 8.65
N THR A 213 25.11 -3.04 8.96
CA THR A 213 26.12 -2.58 8.00
C THR A 213 26.94 -3.75 7.43
N HIS A 214 27.19 -4.81 8.20
CA HIS A 214 27.96 -5.96 7.75
C HIS A 214 27.17 -6.82 6.77
N SER A 215 25.89 -7.09 7.07
CA SER A 215 24.97 -7.78 6.17
C SER A 215 24.76 -7.01 4.86
N LEU A 216 24.63 -5.68 4.92
CA LEU A 216 24.48 -4.83 3.73
C LEU A 216 25.74 -4.87 2.84
N LYS A 217 26.93 -4.82 3.42
CA LYS A 217 28.19 -4.97 2.67
C LYS A 217 28.30 -6.33 2.01
N ARG A 218 27.98 -7.41 2.73
CA ARG A 218 27.94 -8.76 2.14
C ARG A 218 26.94 -8.87 1.00
N LEU A 219 25.77 -8.24 1.14
CA LEU A 219 24.78 -8.21 0.07
C LEU A 219 25.36 -7.50 -1.18
N ALA A 220 26.02 -6.35 -1.01
CA ALA A 220 26.67 -5.65 -2.10
C ALA A 220 27.77 -6.50 -2.75
N GLU A 221 28.61 -7.19 -1.96
CA GLU A 221 29.63 -8.11 -2.49
C GLU A 221 29.02 -9.26 -3.31
N VAL A 222 27.95 -9.88 -2.80
CA VAL A 222 27.25 -10.96 -3.52
C VAL A 222 26.63 -10.44 -4.82
N LEU A 223 25.99 -9.27 -4.79
CA LEU A 223 25.42 -8.64 -5.98
C LEU A 223 26.50 -8.29 -7.00
N SER A 224 27.61 -7.65 -6.58
CA SER A 224 28.73 -7.32 -7.47
C SER A 224 29.27 -8.54 -8.22
N ASN A 225 29.42 -9.68 -7.53
CA ASN A 225 29.90 -10.92 -8.13
C ASN A 225 28.87 -11.66 -9.00
N SER A 226 27.57 -11.36 -8.83
CA SER A 226 26.47 -12.09 -9.50
C SER A 226 25.88 -11.32 -10.67
N LEU A 227 25.94 -9.99 -10.62
CA LEU A 227 25.39 -9.11 -11.64
C LEU A 227 26.36 -8.99 -12.82
N PRO A 228 25.86 -9.00 -14.07
CA PRO A 228 26.70 -8.79 -15.23
C PRO A 228 27.17 -7.32 -15.30
N PRO A 229 28.33 -7.04 -15.93
CA PRO A 229 28.88 -5.67 -15.99
C PRO A 229 27.99 -4.64 -16.69
N ASN A 230 27.05 -5.09 -17.52
CA ASN A 230 26.07 -4.25 -18.22
C ASN A 230 24.77 -4.05 -17.42
N ALA A 231 24.74 -4.44 -16.14
CA ALA A 231 23.62 -4.19 -15.25
C ALA A 231 23.54 -2.71 -14.85
N VAL A 232 22.33 -2.15 -14.90
CA VAL A 232 22.01 -0.82 -14.40
C VAL A 232 21.08 -0.98 -13.20
N LEU A 233 21.50 -0.41 -12.08
CA LEU A 233 20.79 -0.53 -10.80
C LEU A 233 19.69 0.52 -10.72
N VAL A 234 18.47 0.09 -10.39
CA VAL A 234 17.30 0.95 -10.22
C VAL A 234 16.86 0.88 -8.75
N PRO A 235 17.13 1.92 -7.93
CA PRO A 235 16.70 1.93 -6.54
C PRO A 235 15.18 2.08 -6.44
N LEU A 236 14.51 1.12 -5.79
CA LEU A 236 13.08 1.11 -5.56
C LEU A 236 12.75 1.59 -4.14
N VAL A 237 12.63 2.91 -3.99
CA VAL A 237 12.32 3.57 -2.71
C VAL A 237 10.81 3.55 -2.47
N LEU A 238 10.29 2.41 -2.00
CA LEU A 238 8.85 2.16 -1.86
C LEU A 238 8.26 2.72 -0.55
N GLN A 239 9.11 3.01 0.43
CA GLN A 239 8.81 3.70 1.68
C GLN A 239 10.07 4.42 2.20
N LYS A 240 10.19 5.71 1.86
CA LYS A 240 11.40 6.54 2.05
C LYS A 240 12.08 6.36 3.41
N ASP A 241 11.33 6.43 4.50
CA ASP A 241 11.88 6.39 5.86
C ASP A 241 12.51 5.03 6.24
N GLN A 242 12.07 3.94 5.61
CA GLN A 242 12.59 2.59 5.92
C GLN A 242 13.53 2.06 4.83
N ASP A 243 13.44 2.57 3.62
CA ASP A 243 14.13 1.98 2.47
C ASP A 243 15.43 2.74 2.13
N SER A 244 15.52 4.04 2.43
CA SER A 244 16.62 4.91 1.96
C SER A 244 18.00 4.45 2.46
N ARG A 245 18.15 4.17 3.77
CA ARG A 245 19.45 3.78 4.34
C ARG A 245 20.01 2.49 3.73
N PRO A 246 19.30 1.35 3.74
CA PRO A 246 19.83 0.12 3.18
C PRO A 246 20.04 0.21 1.67
N LEU A 247 19.14 0.89 0.94
CA LEU A 247 19.31 1.09 -0.50
C LEU A 247 20.56 1.90 -0.81
N ASN A 248 20.72 3.08 -0.22
CA ASN A 248 21.89 3.93 -0.48
C ASN A 248 23.18 3.20 -0.11
N THR A 249 23.21 2.49 1.02
CA THR A 249 24.40 1.73 1.44
C THR A 249 24.85 0.70 0.40
N VAL A 250 23.90 -0.03 -0.20
CA VAL A 250 24.20 -1.06 -1.22
C VAL A 250 24.49 -0.43 -2.58
N ILE A 251 23.72 0.59 -2.97
CA ILE A 251 23.91 1.31 -4.22
C ILE A 251 25.27 2.01 -4.26
N ASP A 252 25.67 2.72 -3.20
CA ASP A 252 26.96 3.42 -3.14
C ASP A 252 28.13 2.44 -3.25
N ALA A 253 28.01 1.25 -2.64
CA ALA A 253 29.02 0.20 -2.74
C ALA A 253 29.13 -0.36 -4.16
N LEU A 254 27.99 -0.64 -4.82
CA LEU A 254 27.98 -1.15 -6.18
C LEU A 254 28.40 -0.10 -7.22
N GLU A 255 28.02 1.17 -7.02
CA GLU A 255 28.49 2.29 -7.85
C GLU A 255 30.02 2.43 -7.74
N GLY A 256 30.59 2.22 -6.54
CA GLY A 256 32.04 2.16 -6.31
C GLY A 256 32.77 1.02 -7.04
N GLU A 257 32.07 -0.09 -7.33
CA GLU A 257 32.56 -1.22 -8.13
C GLU A 257 32.34 -1.02 -9.65
N GLY A 258 31.79 0.14 -10.05
CA GLY A 258 31.63 0.53 -11.46
C GLY A 258 30.27 0.22 -12.08
N PHE A 259 29.28 -0.22 -11.31
CA PHE A 259 27.91 -0.39 -11.82
C PHE A 259 27.25 0.95 -12.10
N ALA A 260 26.52 1.04 -13.22
CA ALA A 260 25.70 2.20 -13.52
C ALA A 260 24.45 2.23 -12.64
N VAL A 261 24.02 3.42 -12.23
CA VAL A 261 22.82 3.62 -11.40
C VAL A 261 21.84 4.52 -12.14
N PHE A 262 20.60 4.06 -12.27
CA PHE A 262 19.49 4.87 -12.76
C PHE A 262 19.06 5.88 -11.69
N LYS A 263 19.52 7.12 -11.83
CA LYS A 263 19.22 8.21 -10.90
C LYS A 263 17.96 8.95 -11.35
N PHE A 264 16.96 8.97 -10.48
CA PHE A 264 15.73 9.73 -10.64
C PHE A 264 15.23 10.19 -9.27
N GLU A 265 14.42 11.25 -9.24
CA GLU A 265 13.78 11.69 -8.00
C GLU A 265 12.58 10.78 -7.72
N ALA A 266 12.67 9.93 -6.69
CA ALA A 266 11.58 8.99 -6.34
C ALA A 266 10.23 9.70 -6.10
N ASP A 267 10.25 10.93 -5.59
CA ASP A 267 9.05 11.75 -5.36
C ASP A 267 8.37 12.22 -6.67
N SER A 268 9.00 12.06 -7.84
CA SER A 268 8.38 12.30 -9.15
C SER A 268 7.42 11.18 -9.60
N LEU A 269 7.47 10.01 -8.94
CA LEU A 269 6.49 8.93 -9.10
C LEU A 269 5.42 9.06 -7.99
N GLU A 270 4.39 9.83 -8.29
CA GLU A 270 3.34 10.20 -7.35
C GLU A 270 2.35 9.06 -7.08
N ARG A 271 2.11 8.20 -8.07
CA ARG A 271 1.11 7.12 -7.98
C ARG A 271 1.75 5.72 -7.96
N PRO A 272 1.18 4.78 -7.18
CA PRO A 272 1.55 3.38 -7.22
C PRO A 272 1.53 2.75 -8.61
N SER A 273 0.57 3.11 -9.46
CA SER A 273 0.53 2.65 -10.86
C SER A 273 1.79 3.00 -11.65
N GLN A 274 2.43 4.14 -11.35
CA GLN A 274 3.65 4.57 -12.03
C GLN A 274 4.87 3.78 -11.54
N TRP A 275 4.93 3.45 -10.25
CA TRP A 275 5.91 2.50 -9.73
C TRP A 275 5.75 1.11 -10.35
N LEU A 276 4.52 0.65 -10.53
CA LEU A 276 4.25 -0.61 -11.24
C LEU A 276 4.71 -0.54 -12.71
N ALA A 277 4.51 0.60 -13.37
CA ALA A 277 5.01 0.82 -14.74
C ALA A 277 6.54 0.79 -14.79
N LEU A 278 7.23 1.44 -13.84
CA LEU A 278 8.69 1.38 -13.72
C LEU A 278 9.16 -0.06 -13.51
N ILE A 279 8.55 -0.79 -12.56
CA ILE A 279 8.88 -2.19 -12.28
C ILE A 279 8.66 -3.06 -13.52
N GLY A 280 7.63 -2.79 -14.31
CA GLY A 280 7.37 -3.48 -15.59
C GLY A 280 8.43 -3.26 -16.66
N ARG A 281 9.33 -2.28 -16.51
CA ARG A 281 10.47 -2.04 -17.41
C ARG A 281 11.75 -2.79 -16.98
N LEU A 282 11.76 -3.36 -15.77
CA LEU A 282 12.92 -4.04 -15.20
C LEU A 282 13.00 -5.50 -15.67
N ASP A 283 14.21 -6.04 -15.78
CA ASP A 283 14.41 -7.44 -16.15
C ASP A 283 14.31 -8.37 -14.93
N PHE A 284 14.75 -7.89 -13.76
CA PHE A 284 14.50 -8.56 -12.49
C PHE A 284 14.54 -7.58 -11.32
N VAL A 285 13.99 -8.04 -10.19
CA VAL A 285 13.97 -7.31 -8.93
C VAL A 285 14.60 -8.16 -7.84
N VAL A 286 15.60 -7.61 -7.16
CA VAL A 286 16.11 -8.12 -5.89
C VAL A 286 15.36 -7.39 -4.79
N GLY A 287 14.39 -8.08 -4.20
CA GLY A 287 13.52 -7.52 -3.16
C GLY A 287 13.62 -8.27 -1.85
N MET A 288 13.38 -7.57 -0.75
CA MET A 288 13.05 -8.18 0.54
C MET A 288 11.59 -7.93 0.90
N ARG A 289 11.02 -8.85 1.69
CA ARG A 289 9.62 -8.79 2.14
C ARG A 289 9.53 -8.61 3.64
#